data_AF-E3TCV7-F1
#
_entry.id   AF-E3TCV7-F1
#
_cell.length_a   1.000
_cell.length_b   1.000
_cell.length_c   1.000
_cell.angle_alpha   90.00
_cell.angle_beta   90.00
_cell.angle_gamma   90.00
#
_symmetry.space_group_name_H-M   'P 1'
#
loop_
_entity.id
_entity.type
_entity.pdbx_description
1 polymer ?
#
loop_
_entity_poly.entity_id
_entity_poly.type
_entity_poly.pdbx_seq_one_letter_code
_entity_poly.pdbx_strand_id
1 'polypeptide(L)'
;MAAPGPGEYFSIGSHVACLTCLGQRLQGEVVAFDYQTKMLTLKCPSSSGKSHLNDVILVNLAYVSKVDTINERSGTPPPLASLNFSKLASRARAEKEDKLAQAYAISAGVSAEGQQLFQTIHKTIKDCKWQEKNIVVMDDVVITPPYRADNCRGKESSALGHVRKIVEKHFRDLDQKSVQRSPAQQTQKDSVLLA
;
A
#
# COMPACT_ATOMS: atom_id res chain seq x y z
N MET A 1 -9.65 -38.75 23.16
CA MET A 1 -9.16 -37.91 22.05
C MET A 1 -9.92 -38.36 20.81
N ALA A 2 -10.82 -37.52 20.27
CA ALA A 2 -11.50 -37.85 19.02
C ALA A 2 -10.50 -37.69 17.86
N ALA A 3 -10.47 -38.65 16.94
CA ALA A 3 -9.70 -38.50 15.70
C ALA A 3 -10.26 -37.30 14.91
N PRO A 4 -9.40 -36.52 14.20
CA PRO A 4 -9.89 -35.44 13.35
C PRO A 4 -10.89 -36.00 12.33
N GLY A 5 -12.01 -35.30 12.18
CA GLY A 5 -13.06 -35.72 11.25
C GLY A 5 -12.52 -35.73 9.82
N PRO A 6 -13.06 -36.59 8.93
CA PRO A 6 -12.69 -36.57 7.52
C PRO A 6 -12.95 -35.17 6.94
N GLY A 7 -11.88 -34.45 6.63
CA GLY A 7 -11.93 -33.08 6.12
C GLY A 7 -11.12 -32.05 6.91
N GLU A 8 -10.67 -32.32 8.13
CA GLU A 8 -9.84 -31.36 8.88
C GLU A 8 -8.35 -31.56 8.59
N TYR A 9 -7.85 -30.94 7.52
CA TYR A 9 -6.42 -31.02 7.17
C TYR A 9 -5.52 -30.19 8.10
N PHE A 10 -6.01 -29.02 8.55
CA PHE A 10 -5.24 -28.10 9.39
C PHE A 10 -6.12 -27.44 10.43
N SER A 11 -5.77 -27.61 11.71
CA SER A 11 -6.44 -26.88 12.80
C SER A 11 -5.95 -25.43 12.83
N ILE A 12 -6.88 -24.47 12.81
CA ILE A 12 -6.55 -23.04 12.90
C ILE A 12 -5.80 -22.76 14.20
N GLY A 13 -4.68 -22.05 14.10
CA GLY A 13 -3.78 -21.72 15.18
C GLY A 13 -2.70 -22.77 15.48
N SER A 14 -2.76 -23.94 14.84
CA SER A 14 -1.65 -24.89 14.88
C SER A 14 -0.43 -24.31 14.16
N HIS A 15 0.77 -24.73 14.57
CA HIS A 15 1.99 -24.39 13.84
C HIS A 15 2.39 -25.54 12.94
N VAL A 16 2.67 -25.23 11.68
CA VAL A 16 3.06 -26.20 10.66
C VAL A 16 4.33 -25.77 9.95
N ALA A 17 5.08 -26.75 9.44
CA ALA A 17 6.16 -26.55 8.48
C ALA A 17 5.77 -27.15 7.13
N CYS A 18 5.92 -26.37 6.06
CA CYS A 18 5.75 -26.82 4.69
C CYS A 18 7.11 -26.88 4.00
N LEU A 19 7.40 -27.99 3.32
CA LEU A 19 8.52 -28.10 2.38
C LEU A 19 7.94 -27.96 0.97
N THR A 20 8.36 -26.93 0.25
CA THR A 20 7.94 -26.75 -1.14
C THR A 20 8.60 -27.79 -2.06
N CYS A 21 8.08 -27.94 -3.27
CA CYS A 21 8.71 -28.77 -4.30
C CYS A 21 10.10 -28.26 -4.75
N LEU A 22 10.46 -27.01 -4.42
CA LEU A 22 11.77 -26.42 -4.66
C LEU A 22 12.72 -26.54 -3.45
N GLY A 23 12.33 -27.27 -2.40
CA GLY A 23 13.13 -27.47 -1.21
C GLY A 23 13.12 -26.28 -0.22
N GLN A 24 12.38 -25.20 -0.50
CA GLN A 24 12.19 -24.11 0.44
C GLN A 24 11.30 -24.56 1.60
N ARG A 25 11.74 -24.30 2.84
CA ARG A 25 10.96 -24.56 4.05
C ARG A 25 10.25 -23.29 4.52
N LEU A 26 8.94 -23.37 4.70
CA LEU A 26 8.07 -22.32 5.24
C LEU A 26 7.50 -22.80 6.57
N GLN A 27 7.43 -21.93 7.57
CA GLN A 27 6.89 -22.29 8.89
C GLN A 27 6.06 -21.14 9.45
N GLY A 28 4.88 -21.46 10.00
CA GLY A 28 4.01 -20.46 10.59
C GLY A 28 2.78 -21.03 11.28
N GLU A 29 2.03 -20.13 11.89
CA GLU A 29 0.71 -20.38 12.48
C GLU A 29 -0.34 -20.46 11.36
N VAL A 30 -1.16 -21.51 11.35
CA VAL A 30 -2.28 -21.66 10.41
C VAL A 30 -3.35 -20.62 10.73
N VAL A 31 -3.60 -19.69 9.82
CA VAL A 31 -4.66 -18.67 9.99
C VAL A 31 -5.94 -19.10 9.30
N ALA A 32 -5.83 -19.70 8.12
CA ALA A 32 -6.96 -20.14 7.32
C ALA A 32 -6.52 -21.24 6.37
N PHE A 33 -7.47 -22.08 5.98
CA PHE A 33 -7.29 -23.07 4.93
C PHE A 33 -8.51 -23.06 4.02
N ASP A 34 -8.29 -22.81 2.73
CA ASP A 34 -9.33 -22.95 1.72
C ASP A 34 -9.31 -24.36 1.15
N TYR A 35 -10.38 -25.12 1.42
CA TYR A 35 -10.48 -26.53 1.04
C TYR A 35 -10.54 -26.73 -0.48
N GLN A 36 -11.21 -25.83 -1.20
CA GLN A 36 -11.45 -25.99 -2.63
C GLN A 36 -10.17 -25.80 -3.45
N THR A 37 -9.43 -24.73 -3.18
CA THR A 37 -8.18 -24.38 -3.87
C THR A 37 -6.94 -24.97 -3.19
N LYS A 38 -7.10 -25.61 -2.03
CA LYS A 38 -6.02 -26.15 -1.18
C LYS A 38 -4.97 -25.08 -0.86
N MET A 39 -5.44 -23.87 -0.56
CA MET A 39 -4.60 -22.73 -0.19
C MET A 39 -4.49 -22.64 1.33
N LEU A 40 -3.28 -22.79 1.85
CA LEU A 40 -2.97 -22.66 3.27
C LEU A 40 -2.42 -21.27 3.56
N THR A 41 -3.06 -20.54 4.46
CA THR A 41 -2.59 -19.21 4.89
C THR A 41 -1.82 -19.34 6.20
N LEU A 42 -0.54 -18.99 6.15
CA LEU A 42 0.37 -19.00 7.29
C LEU A 42 0.68 -17.60 7.76
N LYS A 43 0.67 -17.39 9.07
CA LYS A 43 1.24 -16.22 9.74
C LYS A 43 2.64 -16.58 10.22
N CYS A 44 3.62 -15.85 9.72
CA CYS A 44 5.03 -16.03 9.98
C CYS A 44 5.60 -14.83 10.74
N PRO A 45 6.72 -15.00 11.47
CA PRO A 45 7.46 -13.87 12.02
C PRO A 45 7.82 -12.85 10.94
N SER A 46 7.79 -11.57 11.30
CA SER A 46 8.06 -10.45 10.39
C SER A 46 9.49 -10.49 9.84
N SER A 47 9.62 -10.55 8.51
CA SER A 47 10.91 -10.39 7.81
C SER A 47 11.53 -9.01 7.98
N SER A 48 10.74 -7.99 8.34
CA SER A 48 11.22 -6.63 8.60
C SER A 48 11.88 -6.44 9.97
N GLY A 49 11.90 -7.48 10.83
CA GLY A 49 12.42 -7.42 12.20
C GLY A 49 11.52 -6.70 13.21
N LYS A 50 10.41 -6.11 12.76
CA LYS A 50 9.44 -5.44 13.63
C LYS A 50 8.53 -6.47 14.30
N SER A 51 8.66 -6.65 15.62
CA SER A 51 7.95 -7.67 16.42
C SER A 51 6.42 -7.51 16.49
N HIS A 52 5.91 -6.31 16.25
CA HIS A 52 4.46 -6.04 16.23
C HIS A 52 3.82 -6.33 14.86
N LEU A 53 4.62 -6.69 13.86
CA LEU A 53 4.15 -7.08 12.52
C LEU A 53 4.31 -8.59 12.33
N ASN A 54 3.63 -9.12 11.33
CA ASN A 54 3.76 -10.50 10.91
C ASN A 54 3.70 -10.56 9.39
N ASP A 55 4.37 -11.54 8.80
CA ASP A 55 4.24 -11.84 7.39
C ASP A 55 3.07 -12.82 7.22
N VAL A 56 2.21 -12.58 6.23
CA VAL A 56 1.10 -13.49 5.90
C VAL A 56 1.40 -14.10 4.54
N ILE A 57 1.58 -15.41 4.51
CA ILE A 57 1.99 -16.18 3.33
C ILE A 57 0.84 -17.07 2.91
N LEU A 58 0.46 -17.00 1.63
CA LEU A 58 -0.49 -17.92 1.02
C LEU A 58 0.29 -19.03 0.31
N VAL A 59 0.13 -20.27 0.79
CA VAL A 59 0.83 -21.45 0.30
C VAL A 59 -0.14 -22.30 -0.51
N ASN A 60 0.12 -22.47 -1.80
CA ASN A 60 -0.58 -23.43 -2.62
C ASN A 60 -0.03 -24.83 -2.36
N LEU A 61 -0.83 -25.70 -1.75
CA LEU A 61 -0.37 -27.04 -1.38
C LEU A 61 -0.07 -27.95 -2.58
N ALA A 62 -0.50 -27.59 -3.81
CA ALA A 62 -0.09 -28.30 -5.01
C ALA A 62 1.43 -28.24 -5.25
N TYR A 63 2.11 -27.22 -4.71
CA TYR A 63 3.56 -27.03 -4.82
C TYR A 63 4.29 -27.33 -3.51
N VAL A 64 3.65 -28.09 -2.61
CA VAL A 64 4.21 -28.52 -1.33
C VAL A 64 4.46 -30.02 -1.38
N SER A 65 5.71 -30.42 -1.19
CA SER A 65 6.13 -31.82 -1.19
C SER A 65 5.83 -32.49 0.16
N LYS A 66 5.86 -31.74 1.26
CA LYS A 66 5.60 -32.25 2.61
C LYS A 66 5.02 -31.18 3.53
N VAL A 67 4.09 -31.56 4.39
CA VAL A 67 3.63 -30.73 5.50
C VAL A 67 3.77 -31.51 6.81
N ASP A 68 4.38 -30.87 7.81
CA ASP A 68 4.58 -31.40 9.16
C ASP A 68 3.89 -30.49 10.17
N THR A 69 3.08 -31.07 11.07
CA THR A 69 2.52 -30.33 12.21
C THR A 69 3.56 -30.28 13.33
N ILE A 70 3.96 -29.07 13.70
CA ILE A 70 4.97 -28.81 14.75
C ILE A 70 4.30 -28.74 16.11
N ASN A 71 3.17 -28.04 16.17
CA ASN A 71 2.40 -27.87 17.39
C ASN A 71 0.92 -27.85 17.04
N GLU A 72 0.17 -28.78 17.60
CA GLU A 72 -1.29 -28.76 17.50
C GLU A 72 -1.86 -27.81 18.55
N ARG A 73 -2.70 -26.89 18.09
CA ARG A 73 -3.42 -26.03 19.01
C ARG A 73 -4.55 -26.80 19.69
N SER A 74 -4.57 -26.79 21.02
CA SER A 74 -5.55 -27.51 21.83
C SER A 74 -6.79 -26.70 22.24
N GLY A 75 -6.83 -25.40 21.98
CA GLY A 75 -7.91 -24.51 22.42
C GLY A 75 -8.40 -23.56 21.33
N THR A 76 -9.63 -23.06 21.48
CA THR A 76 -10.28 -22.17 20.51
C THR A 76 -9.45 -20.89 20.26
N PRO A 77 -9.26 -20.45 19.00
CA PRO A 77 -8.74 -19.14 18.67
C PRO A 77 -9.42 -17.99 19.41
N PRO A 78 -8.68 -16.93 19.80
CA PRO A 78 -9.33 -15.72 20.27
C PRO A 78 -10.28 -15.20 19.18
N PRO A 79 -11.42 -14.61 19.58
CA PRO A 79 -12.34 -14.03 18.62
C PRO A 79 -11.64 -12.95 17.80
N LEU A 80 -12.00 -12.87 16.52
CA LEU A 80 -11.48 -11.83 15.64
C LEU A 80 -11.90 -10.44 16.17
N ALA A 81 -11.01 -9.47 16.01
CA ALA A 81 -11.33 -8.08 16.32
C ALA A 81 -12.51 -7.61 15.46
N SER A 82 -13.45 -6.90 16.08
CA SER A 82 -14.57 -6.32 15.35
C SER A 82 -14.07 -5.23 14.39
N LEU A 83 -14.56 -5.26 13.16
CA LEU A 83 -14.24 -4.25 12.17
C LEU A 83 -15.14 -3.04 12.34
N ASN A 84 -14.55 -1.86 12.22
CA ASN A 84 -15.32 -0.61 12.17
C ASN A 84 -15.77 -0.36 10.73
N PHE A 85 -16.94 -0.87 10.38
CA PHE A 85 -17.51 -0.76 9.03
C PHE A 85 -17.71 0.68 8.56
N SER A 86 -18.05 1.61 9.46
CA SER A 86 -18.24 3.01 9.08
C SER A 86 -16.92 3.67 8.68
N LYS A 87 -15.82 3.40 9.41
CA LYS A 87 -14.46 3.83 9.03
C LYS A 87 -14.03 3.20 7.70
N LEU A 88 -14.29 1.90 7.51
CA LEU A 88 -13.95 1.22 6.26
C LEU A 88 -14.71 1.79 5.06
N ALA A 89 -16.03 2.00 5.19
CA ALA A 89 -16.85 2.59 4.15
C ALA A 89 -16.43 4.04 3.84
N SER A 90 -16.06 4.82 4.86
CA SER A 90 -15.54 6.17 4.69
C SER A 90 -14.22 6.17 3.89
N ARG A 91 -13.28 5.28 4.25
CA ARG A 91 -12.03 5.11 3.51
C ARG A 91 -12.27 4.70 2.06
N ALA A 92 -13.18 3.77 1.82
CA ALA A 92 -13.51 3.32 0.46
C ALA A 92 -14.12 4.45 -0.38
N ARG A 93 -15.00 5.27 0.21
CA ARG A 93 -15.57 6.45 -0.46
C ARG A 93 -14.50 7.50 -0.79
N ALA A 94 -13.64 7.83 0.17
CA ALA A 94 -12.55 8.78 -0.04
C ALA A 94 -11.60 8.32 -1.16
N GLU A 95 -11.19 7.05 -1.15
CA GLU A 95 -10.31 6.50 -2.20
C GLU A 95 -10.97 6.52 -3.58
N LYS A 96 -12.29 6.29 -3.64
CA LYS A 96 -13.05 6.40 -4.89
C LYS A 96 -13.07 7.84 -5.40
N GLU A 97 -13.33 8.79 -4.52
CA GLU A 97 -13.36 10.22 -4.85
C GLU A 97 -12.00 10.71 -5.34
N ASP A 98 -10.92 10.34 -4.65
CA ASP A 98 -9.54 10.67 -5.03
C ASP A 98 -9.20 10.15 -6.44
N LYS A 99 -9.59 8.91 -6.76
CA LYS A 99 -9.38 8.32 -8.09
C LYS A 99 -10.22 9.00 -9.18
N LEU A 100 -11.46 9.37 -8.87
CA LEU A 100 -12.31 10.12 -9.81
C LEU A 100 -11.74 11.51 -10.07
N ALA A 101 -11.26 12.21 -9.04
CA ALA A 101 -10.59 13.51 -9.19
C ALA A 101 -9.32 13.40 -10.04
N GLN A 102 -8.52 12.33 -9.86
CA GLN A 102 -7.35 12.07 -10.70
C GLN A 102 -7.73 11.80 -12.17
N ALA A 103 -8.75 10.98 -12.41
CA ALA A 103 -9.25 10.70 -13.76
C ALA A 103 -9.77 11.97 -14.45
N TYR A 104 -10.49 12.82 -13.71
CA TYR A 104 -10.93 14.13 -14.19
C TYR A 104 -9.75 14.98 -14.66
N ALA A 105 -8.71 15.13 -13.85
CA ALA A 105 -7.53 15.93 -14.19
C ALA A 105 -6.85 15.44 -15.48
N ILE A 106 -6.74 14.11 -15.66
CA ILE A 106 -6.23 13.51 -16.90
C ILE A 106 -7.11 13.89 -18.08
N SER A 107 -8.44 13.73 -17.95
CA SER A 107 -9.40 14.06 -19.02
C SER A 107 -9.42 15.55 -19.38
N ALA A 108 -9.18 16.42 -18.41
CA ALA A 108 -9.09 17.87 -18.60
C ALA A 108 -7.75 18.31 -19.25
N GLY A 109 -6.82 17.38 -19.50
CA GLY A 109 -5.51 17.68 -20.09
C GLY A 109 -4.58 18.43 -19.14
N VAL A 110 -4.66 18.16 -17.84
CA VAL A 110 -3.75 18.72 -16.84
C VAL A 110 -2.37 18.07 -16.98
N SER A 111 -1.31 18.89 -16.98
CA SER A 111 0.08 18.41 -17.04
C SER A 111 0.44 17.46 -15.89
N ALA A 112 1.40 16.55 -16.12
CA ALA A 112 1.89 15.66 -15.07
C ALA A 112 2.41 16.42 -13.83
N GLU A 113 3.06 17.56 -14.05
CA GLU A 113 3.51 18.48 -12.98
C GLU A 113 2.34 18.97 -12.12
N GLY A 114 1.28 19.47 -12.76
CA GLY A 114 0.07 19.90 -12.07
C GLY A 114 -0.58 18.78 -11.26
N GLN A 115 -0.66 17.57 -11.82
CA GLN A 115 -1.20 16.39 -11.12
C GLN A 115 -0.36 16.04 -9.87
N GLN A 116 0.98 16.08 -9.96
CA GLN A 116 1.89 15.82 -8.85
C GLN A 116 1.80 16.90 -7.77
N LEU A 117 1.67 18.17 -8.16
CA LEU A 117 1.49 19.27 -7.22
C LEU A 117 0.16 19.12 -6.46
N PHE A 118 -0.94 18.82 -7.16
CA PHE A 118 -2.24 18.58 -6.52
C PHE A 118 -2.14 17.47 -5.48
N GLN A 119 -1.52 16.33 -5.81
CA GLN A 119 -1.32 15.24 -4.85
C GLN A 119 -0.49 15.67 -3.63
N THR A 120 0.48 16.56 -3.82
CA THR A 120 1.30 17.10 -2.73
C THR A 120 0.46 17.99 -1.82
N ILE A 121 -0.32 18.90 -2.40
CA ILE A 121 -1.25 19.76 -1.65
C ILE A 121 -2.29 18.90 -0.93
N HIS A 122 -2.94 17.95 -1.60
CA HIS A 122 -3.99 17.08 -1.04
C HIS A 122 -3.53 16.20 0.13
N LYS A 123 -2.22 15.92 0.23
CA LYS A 123 -1.63 15.23 1.40
C LYS A 123 -1.51 16.13 2.62
N THR A 124 -1.35 17.43 2.42
CA THR A 124 -1.20 18.43 3.48
C THR A 124 -2.52 19.11 3.83
N ILE A 125 -3.34 19.41 2.83
CA ILE A 125 -4.60 20.14 2.91
C ILE A 125 -5.66 19.33 2.16
N LYS A 126 -6.60 18.74 2.90
CA LYS A 126 -7.66 17.89 2.31
C LYS A 126 -8.69 18.69 1.52
N ASP A 127 -8.89 19.95 1.89
CA ASP A 127 -9.78 20.85 1.17
C ASP A 127 -9.07 21.47 -0.04
N CYS A 128 -8.95 20.67 -1.10
CA CYS A 128 -8.55 21.17 -2.42
C CYS A 128 -9.24 20.37 -3.53
N LYS A 129 -9.51 21.04 -4.65
CA LYS A 129 -10.25 20.47 -5.78
C LYS A 129 -9.75 20.99 -7.11
N TRP A 130 -10.07 20.26 -8.17
CA TRP A 130 -9.87 20.74 -9.52
C TRP A 130 -11.01 21.67 -9.94
N GLN A 131 -10.66 22.78 -10.58
CA GLN A 131 -11.58 23.63 -11.32
C GLN A 131 -11.02 23.79 -12.73
N GLU A 132 -11.57 23.07 -13.69
CA GLU A 132 -10.97 22.90 -15.02
C GLU A 132 -9.52 22.40 -14.89
N LYS A 133 -8.55 23.23 -15.27
CA LYS A 133 -7.11 22.96 -15.13
C LYS A 133 -6.49 23.57 -13.87
N ASN A 134 -7.25 24.30 -13.07
CA ASN A 134 -6.75 25.00 -11.90
C ASN A 134 -6.88 24.16 -10.63
N ILE A 135 -5.98 24.36 -9.68
CA ILE A 135 -6.08 23.80 -8.34
C ILE A 135 -6.69 24.87 -7.43
N VAL A 136 -7.83 24.58 -6.82
CA VAL A 136 -8.47 25.45 -5.83
C VAL A 136 -8.23 24.85 -4.46
N VAL A 137 -7.68 25.64 -3.54
CA VAL A 137 -7.34 25.24 -2.17
C VAL A 137 -8.15 26.07 -1.20
N MET A 138 -8.94 25.41 -0.33
CA MET A 138 -9.81 26.02 0.69
C MET A 138 -10.77 27.07 0.12
N ASP A 139 -11.14 26.97 -1.16
CA ASP A 139 -11.93 27.98 -1.91
C ASP A 139 -11.36 29.43 -1.90
N ASP A 140 -10.18 29.63 -1.35
CA ASP A 140 -9.53 30.93 -1.13
C ASP A 140 -8.35 31.17 -2.06
N VAL A 141 -7.67 30.10 -2.47
CA VAL A 141 -6.44 30.16 -3.27
C VAL A 141 -6.59 29.35 -4.55
N VAL A 142 -6.32 29.96 -5.69
CA VAL A 142 -6.34 29.33 -7.01
C VAL A 142 -4.91 29.28 -7.56
N ILE A 143 -4.47 28.10 -7.98
CA ILE A 143 -3.18 27.87 -8.63
C ILE A 143 -3.46 27.51 -10.08
N THR A 144 -3.00 28.38 -10.98
CA THR A 144 -3.18 28.22 -12.43
C THR A 144 -1.93 27.62 -13.08
N PRO A 145 -2.02 26.97 -14.26
CA PRO A 145 -0.83 26.59 -15.04
C PRO A 145 0.11 27.80 -15.27
N PRO A 146 1.45 27.62 -15.27
CA PRO A 146 2.24 26.38 -15.12
C PRO A 146 2.49 25.95 -13.66
N TYR A 147 1.59 26.30 -12.74
CA TYR A 147 1.54 25.82 -11.36
C TYR A 147 2.73 26.21 -10.49
N ARG A 148 3.39 27.33 -10.76
CA ARG A 148 4.48 27.85 -9.93
C ARG A 148 3.93 28.74 -8.79
N ALA A 149 4.77 29.06 -7.82
CA ALA A 149 4.39 29.90 -6.68
C ALA A 149 3.82 31.26 -7.12
N ASP A 150 4.38 31.82 -8.19
CA ASP A 150 3.93 33.06 -8.83
C ASP A 150 2.57 32.94 -9.53
N ASN A 151 2.06 31.72 -9.76
CA ASN A 151 0.73 31.47 -10.33
C ASN A 151 -0.36 31.28 -9.26
N CYS A 152 -0.01 31.38 -7.98
CA CYS A 152 -0.98 31.36 -6.89
C CYS A 152 -1.67 32.73 -6.80
N ARG A 153 -3.00 32.72 -6.80
CA ARG A 153 -3.88 33.90 -6.68
C ARG A 153 -4.86 33.67 -5.53
N GLY A 154 -5.19 34.72 -4.80
CA GLY A 154 -6.10 34.67 -3.66
C GLY A 154 -6.05 35.98 -2.89
N LYS A 155 -6.86 36.11 -1.84
CA LYS A 155 -6.74 37.25 -0.92
C LYS A 155 -5.39 37.18 -0.19
N GLU A 156 -4.75 38.32 0.02
CA GLU A 156 -3.52 38.41 0.82
C GLU A 156 -3.81 37.93 2.25
N SER A 157 -3.41 36.69 2.52
CA SER A 157 -3.79 35.94 3.71
C SER A 157 -2.69 34.94 4.06
N SER A 158 -2.71 34.45 5.30
CA SER A 158 -1.83 33.37 5.74
C SER A 158 -2.01 32.09 4.90
N ALA A 159 -3.22 31.84 4.38
CA ALA A 159 -3.51 30.72 3.50
C ALA A 159 -2.74 30.81 2.17
N LEU A 160 -2.78 31.98 1.51
CA LEU A 160 -2.02 32.20 0.27
C LEU A 160 -0.51 32.02 0.49
N GLY A 161 0.03 32.58 1.56
CA GLY A 161 1.43 32.41 1.94
C GLY A 161 1.81 30.95 2.22
N HIS A 162 0.94 30.19 2.88
CA HIS A 162 1.16 28.78 3.15
C HIS A 162 1.13 27.94 1.87
N VAL A 163 0.14 28.17 0.98
CA VAL A 163 0.05 27.48 -0.30
C VAL A 163 1.30 27.74 -1.15
N ARG A 164 1.76 28.99 -1.28
CA ARG A 164 3.00 29.30 -2.00
C ARG A 164 4.20 28.51 -1.47
N LYS A 165 4.38 28.43 -0.15
CA LYS A 165 5.46 27.63 0.47
C LYS A 165 5.36 26.14 0.13
N ILE A 166 4.15 25.57 0.10
CA ILE A 166 3.95 24.18 -0.30
C ILE A 166 4.37 23.98 -1.76
N VAL A 167 3.98 24.90 -2.66
CA VAL A 167 4.35 24.86 -4.08
C VAL A 167 5.87 24.96 -4.26
N GLU A 168 6.52 25.93 -3.60
CA GLU A 168 7.98 26.10 -3.64
C GLU A 168 8.72 24.85 -3.15
N LYS A 169 8.26 24.29 -2.02
CA LYS A 169 8.83 23.06 -1.47
C LYS A 169 8.66 21.88 -2.43
N HIS A 170 7.49 21.73 -3.06
CA HIS A 170 7.23 20.65 -4.01
C HIS A 170 8.27 20.63 -5.14
N PHE A 171 8.52 21.77 -5.78
CA PHE A 171 9.50 21.84 -6.87
C PHE A 171 10.93 21.66 -6.38
N ARG A 172 11.28 22.22 -5.22
CA ARG A 172 12.59 21.98 -4.59
C ARG A 172 12.86 20.50 -4.32
N ASP A 173 11.86 19.77 -3.82
CA ASP A 173 11.96 18.34 -3.52
C ASP A 173 12.06 17.50 -4.81
N LEU A 174 11.43 17.94 -5.92
CA LEU A 174 11.55 17.29 -7.23
C LEU A 174 12.95 17.45 -7.82
N ASP A 175 13.51 18.66 -7.77
CA ASP A 175 14.86 18.94 -8.26
C ASP A 175 15.89 18.09 -7.52
N GLN A 176 15.81 18.01 -6.19
CA GLN A 176 16.70 17.17 -5.38
C GLN A 176 16.59 15.68 -5.72
N LYS A 177 15.38 15.18 -6.00
CA LYS A 177 15.18 13.78 -6.42
C LYS A 177 15.72 13.49 -7.82
N SER A 178 15.71 14.47 -8.72
CA SER A 178 16.27 14.33 -10.07
C SER A 178 17.79 14.20 -10.03
N VAL A 179 18.47 14.98 -9.18
CA VAL A 179 19.93 14.96 -9.00
C VAL A 179 20.41 13.62 -8.43
N GLN A 180 19.60 12.95 -7.61
CA GLN A 180 19.93 11.64 -7.06
C GLN A 180 19.74 10.46 -8.05
N ARG A 181 19.10 10.68 -9.21
CA ARG A 181 18.69 9.61 -10.15
C ARG A 181 19.55 9.48 -11.43
N SER A 182 20.75 10.06 -11.52
CA SER A 182 21.64 9.87 -12.70
C SER A 182 23.13 9.96 -12.35
N PRO A 183 24.06 9.13 -12.92
CA PRO A 183 23.98 7.76 -13.42
C PRO A 183 24.94 6.84 -12.61
N ALA A 184 24.42 6.00 -11.70
CA ALA A 184 25.22 4.96 -11.04
C ALA A 184 24.54 3.57 -11.02
N GLN A 185 23.37 3.43 -11.67
CA GLN A 185 22.56 2.20 -11.61
C GLN A 185 22.48 1.42 -12.93
N GLN A 186 23.31 1.72 -13.93
CA GLN A 186 23.27 1.03 -15.23
C GLN A 186 24.37 -0.03 -15.43
N THR A 187 25.28 -0.24 -14.47
CA THR A 187 26.39 -1.22 -14.61
C THR A 187 26.19 -2.56 -13.89
N GLN A 188 25.03 -2.86 -13.31
CA GLN A 188 24.85 -4.09 -12.50
C GLN A 188 23.78 -5.07 -13.00
N LYS A 189 23.32 -4.94 -14.26
CA LYS A 189 22.39 -5.92 -14.88
C LYS A 189 23.01 -6.90 -15.87
N ASP A 190 24.26 -6.73 -16.28
CA ASP A 190 24.88 -7.62 -17.28
C ASP A 190 25.74 -8.76 -16.71
N SER A 191 25.99 -8.81 -15.39
CA SER A 191 26.86 -9.85 -14.79
C SER A 191 26.15 -11.08 -14.25
N VAL A 192 24.81 -11.19 -14.32
CA VAL A 192 24.06 -12.35 -13.76
C VAL A 192 23.69 -13.40 -14.81
N LEU A 193 24.11 -13.22 -16.07
CA LEU A 193 23.82 -14.17 -17.16
C LEU A 193 24.99 -15.08 -17.55
N LEU A 194 26.11 -15.03 -16.84
CA LEU A 194 27.24 -15.95 -17.03
C LEU A 194 27.86 -16.34 -15.68
N ALA A 195 27.19 -17.24 -14.95
CA ALA A 195 27.78 -18.13 -13.95
C ALA A 195 26.88 -19.35 -13.73
#